data_AF-A0A0G2HVM2-F1
#
_entry.id   AF-A0A0G2HVM2-F1
#
_cell.length_a   1.000
_cell.length_b   1.000
_cell.length_c   1.000
_cell.angle_alpha   90.00
_cell.angle_beta   90.00
_cell.angle_gamma   90.00
#
_symmetry.space_group_name_H-M   'P 1'
#
loop_
_entity.id
_entity.type
_entity.pdbx_description
1 polymer ?
#
loop_
_entity_poly.entity_id
_entity_poly.type
_entity_poly.pdbx_seq_one_letter_code
_entity_poly.pdbx_strand_id
1 'polypeptide(L)'
;MADPSQPQYDTKDEVMWFIAVQKEPSWEQDRFLHEYQKVHVDLAREGHKHTNLPLNYVQVGARELPDEANPADAWDFVTCLYWPSTFVVWKGFQSPAYQETAGKHVFCRLDQKGVLARKVGEVGAVTERFVGDGEFALHVFHRRAAAGDEVVSLDWVDGRLGLVRRLAGEGGLLRQYSIWKDVTPKDADALFKGTQFSGGSWLEFTAVERFVFRNGEEAARFWRDNRASIAGSRNSTYVVGGTASVAI
;
A
#
# COMPACT_ATOMS: atom_id res chain seq x y z
N MET A 1 -16.89 26.99 8.56
CA MET A 1 -15.53 27.57 8.62
C MET A 1 -14.65 26.56 9.32
N ALA A 2 -13.52 26.16 8.73
CA ALA A 2 -12.61 25.20 9.36
C ALA A 2 -11.96 25.86 10.59
N ASP A 3 -11.93 25.13 11.70
CA ASP A 3 -11.24 25.53 12.93
C ASP A 3 -9.74 25.66 12.61
N PRO A 4 -9.11 26.85 12.79
CA PRO A 4 -7.70 27.06 12.47
C PRO A 4 -6.74 26.24 13.34
N SER A 5 -7.23 25.56 14.39
CA SER A 5 -6.44 24.61 15.18
C SER A 5 -6.40 23.19 14.61
N GLN A 6 -7.23 22.88 13.59
CA GLN A 6 -7.23 21.56 12.97
C GLN A 6 -6.19 21.46 11.85
N PRO A 7 -5.44 20.34 11.77
CA PRO A 7 -4.51 20.13 10.67
C PRO A 7 -5.23 20.15 9.32
N GLN A 8 -4.65 20.86 8.35
CA GLN A 8 -5.18 20.97 6.99
C GLN A 8 -4.79 19.74 6.16
N TYR A 9 -5.55 18.67 6.31
CA TYR A 9 -5.44 17.49 5.46
C TYR A 9 -6.37 17.62 4.24
N ASP A 10 -5.97 16.99 3.13
CA ASP A 10 -6.82 16.94 1.94
C ASP A 10 -8.16 16.25 2.24
N THR A 11 -9.24 16.80 1.67
CA THR A 11 -10.62 16.36 1.91
C THR A 11 -11.30 15.80 0.65
N LYS A 12 -10.62 15.79 -0.49
CA LYS A 12 -11.25 15.63 -1.81
C LYS A 12 -10.76 14.40 -2.55
N ASP A 13 -9.47 14.12 -2.47
CA ASP A 13 -8.83 13.10 -3.26
C ASP A 13 -8.80 11.78 -2.51
N GLU A 14 -9.32 10.73 -3.16
CA GLU A 14 -9.18 9.35 -2.66
C GLU A 14 -7.70 8.99 -2.51
N VAL A 15 -7.38 8.29 -1.42
CA VAL A 15 -6.04 7.82 -1.13
C VAL A 15 -6.04 6.32 -0.87
N MET A 16 -4.98 5.65 -1.31
CA MET A 16 -4.65 4.31 -0.86
C MET A 16 -3.51 4.42 0.16
N TRP A 17 -3.73 3.82 1.32
CA TRP A 17 -2.71 3.67 2.34
C TRP A 17 -2.05 2.31 2.20
N PHE A 18 -0.79 2.31 1.77
CA PHE A 18 0.04 1.12 1.69
C PHE A 18 0.82 0.98 2.99
N ILE A 19 0.69 -0.17 3.65
CA ILE A 19 1.37 -0.49 4.90
C ILE A 19 2.14 -1.79 4.72
N ALA A 20 3.46 -1.69 4.72
CA ALA A 20 4.36 -2.81 4.84
C ALA A 20 4.32 -3.38 6.25
N VAL A 21 4.15 -4.69 6.34
CA VAL A 21 3.99 -5.40 7.60
C VAL A 21 5.01 -6.49 7.73
N GLN A 22 5.56 -6.59 8.94
CA GLN A 22 6.50 -7.62 9.34
C GLN A 22 6.02 -8.35 10.59
N LYS A 23 6.29 -9.65 10.62
CA LYS A 23 6.04 -10.50 11.77
C LYS A 23 6.90 -10.06 12.97
N GLU A 24 6.33 -10.17 14.17
CA GLU A 24 7.14 -10.00 15.37
C GLU A 24 8.24 -11.07 15.48
N PRO A 25 9.51 -10.71 15.79
CA PRO A 25 10.60 -11.68 15.78
C PRO A 25 10.38 -12.88 16.71
N SER A 26 9.71 -12.65 17.85
CA SER A 26 9.43 -13.67 18.86
C SER A 26 8.22 -14.56 18.54
N TRP A 27 7.48 -14.29 17.47
CA TRP A 27 6.28 -15.04 17.13
C TRP A 27 6.57 -16.18 16.17
N GLU A 28 5.91 -17.32 16.39
CA GLU A 28 5.81 -18.37 15.39
C GLU A 28 4.99 -17.91 14.18
N GLN A 29 5.27 -18.51 13.01
CA GLN A 29 4.60 -18.12 11.76
C GLN A 29 3.08 -18.32 11.84
N ASP A 30 2.61 -19.46 12.37
CA ASP A 30 1.18 -19.76 12.46
C ASP A 30 0.44 -18.76 13.35
N ARG A 31 1.06 -18.35 14.46
CA ARG A 31 0.51 -17.30 15.33
C ARG A 31 0.37 -16.00 14.56
N PHE A 32 1.41 -15.60 13.84
CA PHE A 32 1.37 -14.36 13.06
C PHE A 32 0.28 -14.37 11.99
N LEU A 33 0.19 -15.45 11.21
CA LEU A 33 -0.87 -15.58 10.20
C LEU A 33 -2.26 -15.55 10.84
N HIS A 34 -2.44 -16.19 11.99
CA HIS A 34 -3.71 -16.12 12.74
C HIS A 34 -4.05 -14.69 13.18
N GLU A 35 -3.13 -14.01 13.88
CA GLU A 35 -3.38 -12.64 14.37
C GLU A 35 -3.60 -11.66 13.21
N TYR A 36 -2.80 -11.78 12.14
CA TYR A 36 -2.78 -10.79 11.08
C TYR A 36 -3.80 -11.02 9.96
N GLN A 37 -4.00 -12.26 9.51
CA GLN A 37 -4.93 -12.57 8.41
C GLN A 37 -6.33 -12.95 8.89
N LYS A 38 -6.50 -13.28 10.17
CA LYS A 38 -7.81 -13.60 10.75
C LYS A 38 -8.27 -12.53 11.73
N VAL A 39 -7.61 -12.38 12.87
CA VAL A 39 -8.10 -11.48 13.94
C VAL A 39 -8.15 -10.02 13.46
N HIS A 40 -7.07 -9.51 12.88
CA HIS A 40 -7.02 -8.14 12.37
C HIS A 40 -8.03 -7.91 11.23
N VAL A 41 -8.19 -8.88 10.33
CA VAL A 41 -9.17 -8.83 9.23
C VAL A 41 -10.61 -8.80 9.77
N ASP A 42 -10.93 -9.62 10.76
CA ASP A 42 -12.27 -9.66 11.36
C ASP A 42 -12.58 -8.35 12.10
N LEU A 43 -11.60 -7.77 12.79
CA LEU A 43 -11.74 -6.45 13.41
C LEU A 43 -11.94 -5.34 12.37
N ALA A 44 -11.19 -5.37 11.27
CA ALA A 44 -11.38 -4.42 10.17
C ALA A 44 -12.80 -4.54 9.59
N ARG A 45 -13.27 -5.77 9.32
CA ARG A 45 -14.63 -6.04 8.82
C ARG A 45 -15.70 -5.51 9.76
N GLU A 46 -15.54 -5.76 11.06
CA GLU A 46 -16.49 -5.26 12.06
C GLU A 46 -16.51 -3.72 12.08
N GLY A 47 -15.34 -3.08 12.09
CA GLY A 47 -15.23 -1.62 11.98
C GLY A 47 -15.90 -1.06 10.72
N HIS A 48 -15.74 -1.74 9.57
CA HIS A 48 -16.38 -1.35 8.33
C HIS A 48 -17.90 -1.44 8.38
N LYS A 49 -18.50 -2.48 8.98
CA LYS A 49 -19.97 -2.58 9.12
C LYS A 49 -20.59 -1.36 9.81
N HIS A 50 -19.86 -0.76 10.75
CA HIS A 50 -20.34 0.39 11.53
C HIS A 50 -20.06 1.74 10.87
N THR A 51 -19.01 1.82 10.04
CA THR A 51 -18.51 3.11 9.53
C THR A 51 -18.55 3.25 8.01
N ASN A 52 -18.74 2.14 7.30
CA ASN A 52 -18.50 1.99 5.86
C ASN A 52 -17.08 2.40 5.43
N LEU A 53 -16.12 2.35 6.36
CA LEU A 53 -14.71 2.70 6.15
C LEU A 53 -13.79 1.61 6.73
N PRO A 54 -12.62 1.35 6.11
CA PRO A 54 -12.15 1.88 4.83
C PRO A 54 -13.08 1.46 3.67
N LEU A 55 -12.95 2.10 2.51
CA LEU A 55 -13.73 1.77 1.31
C LEU A 55 -13.40 0.39 0.76
N ASN A 56 -12.21 -0.13 1.06
CA ASN A 56 -11.75 -1.47 0.73
C ASN A 56 -10.49 -1.80 1.54
N TYR A 57 -10.27 -3.09 1.81
CA TYR A 57 -9.11 -3.59 2.53
C TYR A 57 -8.57 -4.85 1.86
N VAL A 58 -7.29 -4.83 1.49
CA VAL A 58 -6.60 -5.98 0.87
C VAL A 58 -5.29 -6.25 1.59
N GLN A 59 -4.99 -7.52 1.81
CA GLN A 59 -3.66 -7.98 2.21
C GLN A 59 -3.00 -8.72 1.05
N VAL A 60 -1.73 -8.43 0.80
CA VAL A 60 -0.94 -9.04 -0.27
C VAL A 60 0.28 -9.71 0.35
N GLY A 61 0.43 -11.02 0.16
CA GLY A 61 1.56 -11.81 0.68
C GLY A 61 2.88 -11.41 0.03
N ALA A 62 3.62 -10.50 0.66
CA ALA A 62 4.72 -9.78 0.03
C ALA A 62 5.92 -10.65 -0.39
N ARG A 63 5.98 -11.90 0.07
CA ARG A 63 7.08 -12.85 -0.16
C ARG A 63 6.81 -13.89 -1.25
N GLU A 64 5.64 -13.88 -1.88
CA GLU A 64 5.33 -14.87 -2.92
C GLU A 64 6.07 -14.62 -4.23
N LEU A 65 6.53 -13.38 -4.45
CA LEU A 65 7.43 -13.01 -5.55
C LEU A 65 8.69 -12.33 -5.01
N PRO A 66 9.73 -13.09 -4.64
CA PRO A 66 10.99 -12.52 -4.16
C PRO A 66 11.71 -11.77 -5.28
N ASP A 67 12.26 -10.59 -4.97
CA ASP A 67 13.19 -9.86 -5.82
C ASP A 67 14.54 -9.74 -5.11
N GLU A 68 15.60 -10.27 -5.70
CA GLU A 68 16.96 -10.30 -5.13
C GLU A 68 17.58 -8.90 -4.96
N ALA A 69 17.04 -7.88 -5.62
CA ALA A 69 17.47 -6.50 -5.46
C ALA A 69 16.85 -5.82 -4.24
N ASN A 70 15.85 -6.45 -3.61
CA ASN A 70 15.30 -5.94 -2.35
C ASN A 70 16.37 -5.99 -1.24
N PRO A 71 16.32 -5.05 -0.29
CA PRO A 71 17.05 -5.19 0.97
C PRO A 71 16.65 -6.47 1.70
N ALA A 72 17.57 -6.97 2.54
CA ALA A 72 17.37 -8.17 3.34
C ALA A 72 16.16 -8.10 4.30
N ASP A 73 15.68 -6.89 4.63
CA ASP A 73 14.49 -6.67 5.42
C ASP A 73 13.23 -7.02 4.60
N ALA A 74 12.88 -8.31 4.62
CA ALA A 74 11.71 -8.82 3.91
C ALA A 74 10.42 -8.46 4.65
N TRP A 75 9.51 -7.76 3.99
CA TRP A 75 8.13 -7.60 4.43
C TRP A 75 7.41 -8.95 4.31
N ASP A 76 6.51 -9.24 5.25
CA ASP A 76 5.66 -10.43 5.20
C ASP A 76 4.39 -10.15 4.38
N PHE A 77 3.82 -8.96 4.55
CA PHE A 77 2.62 -8.52 3.84
C PHE A 77 2.71 -7.04 3.46
N VAL A 78 1.91 -6.64 2.47
CA VAL A 78 1.47 -5.26 2.30
C VAL A 78 -0.04 -5.19 2.47
N THR A 79 -0.51 -4.38 3.41
CA THR A 79 -1.93 -4.02 3.51
C THR A 79 -2.18 -2.77 2.70
N CYS A 80 -3.24 -2.80 1.90
CA CYS A 80 -3.73 -1.69 1.11
C CYS A 80 -5.11 -1.30 1.64
N LEU A 81 -5.23 -0.15 2.28
CA LEU A 81 -6.53 0.40 2.70
C LEU A 81 -6.92 1.55 1.80
N TYR A 82 -8.14 1.51 1.26
CA TYR A 82 -8.65 2.57 0.41
C TYR A 82 -9.51 3.54 1.22
N TRP A 83 -9.24 4.84 1.12
CA TRP A 83 -9.91 5.87 1.92
C TRP A 83 -10.40 7.02 1.05
N PRO A 84 -11.51 7.70 1.44
CA PRO A 84 -12.02 8.84 0.68
C PRO A 84 -11.05 10.02 0.62
N SER A 85 -10.25 10.23 1.67
CA SER A 85 -9.18 11.24 1.72
C SER A 85 -8.34 11.09 2.99
N THR A 86 -7.18 11.76 3.01
CA THR A 86 -6.30 11.81 4.19
C THR A 86 -6.99 12.44 5.40
N PHE A 87 -7.90 13.40 5.21
CA PHE A 87 -8.70 13.95 6.30
C PHE A 87 -9.60 12.89 6.95
N VAL A 88 -10.20 11.99 6.15
CA VAL A 88 -11.05 10.92 6.67
C VAL A 88 -10.23 9.89 7.46
N VAL A 89 -9.01 9.57 7.00
CA VAL A 89 -8.05 8.75 7.77
C VAL A 89 -7.81 9.38 9.14
N TRP A 90 -7.42 10.67 9.17
CA TRP A 90 -7.17 11.39 10.41
C TRP A 90 -8.40 11.40 11.33
N LYS A 91 -9.58 11.73 10.80
CA LYS A 91 -10.83 11.73 11.58
C LYS A 91 -11.16 10.35 12.14
N GLY A 92 -10.88 9.27 11.41
CA GLY A 92 -11.00 7.90 11.90
C GLY A 92 -10.22 7.68 13.19
N PHE A 93 -8.98 8.16 13.24
CA PHE A 93 -8.14 8.07 14.45
C PHE A 93 -8.61 8.94 15.62
N GLN A 94 -9.42 9.97 15.36
CA GLN A 94 -10.02 10.80 16.41
C GLN A 94 -11.29 10.19 17.00
N SER A 95 -11.81 9.10 16.44
CA SER A 95 -13.03 8.48 16.94
C SER A 95 -12.78 7.83 18.33
N PRO A 96 -13.68 8.02 19.32
CA PRO A 96 -13.53 7.39 20.62
C PRO A 96 -13.44 5.87 20.55
N ALA A 97 -14.19 5.24 19.64
CA ALA A 97 -14.17 3.80 19.42
C ALA A 97 -12.79 3.29 18.94
N TYR A 98 -12.15 4.03 18.02
CA TYR A 98 -10.77 3.73 17.63
C TYR A 98 -9.82 3.93 18.80
N GLN A 99 -9.88 5.08 19.48
CA GLN A 99 -8.96 5.40 20.59
C GLN A 99 -9.08 4.43 21.76
N GLU A 100 -10.28 3.90 22.01
CA GLU A 100 -10.49 2.88 23.03
C GLU A 100 -9.75 1.58 22.69
N THR A 101 -9.59 1.23 21.42
CA THR A 101 -9.02 -0.07 21.00
C THR A 101 -7.60 0.03 20.44
N ALA A 102 -7.16 1.23 20.04
CA ALA A 102 -5.87 1.48 19.44
C ALA A 102 -4.72 0.97 20.32
N GLY A 103 -3.91 0.08 19.75
CA GLY A 103 -2.74 -0.48 20.44
C GLY A 103 -3.04 -1.52 21.54
N LYS A 104 -4.31 -1.82 21.84
CA LYS A 104 -4.67 -2.90 22.80
C LYS A 104 -4.37 -4.29 22.26
N HIS A 105 -4.36 -4.45 20.94
CA HIS A 105 -4.03 -5.68 20.25
C HIS A 105 -2.90 -5.41 19.25
N VAL A 106 -1.84 -6.20 19.36
CA VAL A 106 -0.71 -6.18 18.44
C VAL A 106 -0.94 -7.32 17.46
N PHE A 107 -0.84 -7.05 16.16
CA PHE A 107 -1.00 -8.06 15.10
C PHE A 107 0.29 -8.29 14.32
N CYS A 108 1.25 -7.37 14.47
CA CYS A 108 2.52 -7.33 13.77
C CYS A 108 3.46 -6.35 14.47
N ARG A 109 4.69 -6.22 13.96
CA ARG A 109 5.61 -5.17 14.42
C ARG A 109 4.99 -3.78 14.27
N LEU A 110 5.34 -2.87 15.19
CA LEU A 110 4.84 -1.50 15.20
C LEU A 110 5.75 -0.49 14.48
N ASP A 111 6.96 -0.90 14.09
CA ASP A 111 7.88 -0.12 13.24
C ASP A 111 7.58 -0.29 11.74
N GLN A 112 6.29 -0.20 11.40
CA GLN A 112 5.79 -0.40 10.04
C GLN A 112 6.35 0.64 9.08
N LYS A 113 6.33 0.31 7.80
CA LYS A 113 6.69 1.26 6.73
C LYS A 113 5.50 1.44 5.80
N GLY A 114 5.43 2.57 5.11
CA GLY A 114 4.31 2.75 4.20
C GLY A 114 4.24 4.13 3.60
N VAL A 115 3.11 4.37 2.94
CA VAL A 115 2.82 5.63 2.26
C VAL A 115 1.31 5.80 2.09
N LEU A 116 0.81 7.02 2.33
CA LEU A 116 -0.50 7.46 1.87
C LEU A 116 -0.31 8.03 0.47
N ALA A 117 -0.95 7.44 -0.54
CA ALA A 117 -0.72 7.82 -1.92
C ALA A 117 -2.02 8.02 -2.69
N ARG A 118 -2.01 8.97 -3.63
CA ARG A 118 -3.12 9.29 -4.53
C ARG A 118 -2.85 8.75 -5.93
N LYS A 119 -3.86 8.19 -6.59
CA LYS A 119 -3.74 7.72 -7.97
C LYS A 119 -3.49 8.89 -8.93
N VAL A 120 -2.49 8.75 -9.80
CA VAL A 120 -2.12 9.77 -10.81
C VAL A 120 -2.08 9.23 -12.24
N GLY A 121 -2.23 7.92 -12.44
CA GLY A 121 -2.28 7.31 -13.77
C GLY A 121 -2.69 5.84 -13.72
N GLU A 122 -3.23 5.33 -14.83
CA GLU A 122 -3.67 3.94 -14.95
C GLU A 122 -3.70 3.41 -16.39
N VAL A 123 -3.66 2.07 -16.53
CA VAL A 123 -3.80 1.32 -17.79
C VAL A 123 -4.60 0.03 -17.51
N GLY A 124 -5.53 -0.34 -18.39
CA GLY A 124 -6.36 -1.56 -18.28
C GLY A 124 -7.85 -1.28 -18.24
N ALA A 125 -8.68 -2.31 -18.42
CA ALA A 125 -10.14 -2.17 -18.33
C ALA A 125 -10.53 -1.98 -16.86
N VAL A 126 -11.06 -0.80 -16.55
CA VAL A 126 -11.60 -0.45 -15.22
C VAL A 126 -12.85 -1.28 -14.99
N THR A 127 -12.72 -2.45 -14.36
CA THR A 127 -13.90 -3.20 -13.89
C THR A 127 -13.95 -3.31 -12.38
N GLU A 128 -12.83 -3.20 -11.69
CA GLU A 128 -12.79 -3.27 -10.23
C GLU A 128 -11.90 -2.14 -9.72
N ARG A 129 -12.43 -1.37 -8.76
CA ARG A 129 -11.61 -0.44 -7.96
C ARG A 129 -10.48 -1.20 -7.23
N PHE A 130 -10.53 -2.53 -7.21
CA PHE A 130 -9.83 -3.39 -6.29
C PHE A 130 -9.16 -4.56 -7.01
N VAL A 131 -8.20 -5.16 -6.33
CA VAL A 131 -7.69 -6.48 -6.69
C VAL A 131 -8.66 -7.47 -6.07
N GLY A 132 -9.14 -8.41 -6.86
CA GLY A 132 -10.06 -9.46 -6.43
C GLY A 132 -9.38 -10.48 -5.52
N ASP A 133 -10.16 -11.19 -4.73
CA ASP A 133 -9.67 -12.31 -3.92
C ASP A 133 -9.06 -13.39 -4.83
N GLY A 134 -7.83 -13.81 -4.51
CA GLY A 134 -7.08 -14.78 -5.30
C GLY A 134 -6.35 -14.21 -6.52
N GLU A 135 -6.54 -12.94 -6.87
CA GLU A 135 -5.69 -12.27 -7.86
C GLU A 135 -4.29 -12.01 -7.30
N PHE A 136 -3.32 -11.78 -8.20
CA PHE A 136 -1.95 -11.49 -7.80
C PHE A 136 -1.62 -10.03 -8.03
N ALA A 137 -1.14 -9.36 -6.98
CA ALA A 137 -0.75 -7.96 -7.02
C ALA A 137 0.75 -7.81 -6.79
N LEU A 138 1.41 -7.12 -7.72
CA LEU A 138 2.79 -6.69 -7.61
C LEU A 138 2.83 -5.20 -7.30
N HIS A 139 3.57 -4.80 -6.28
CA HIS A 139 3.80 -3.41 -5.90
C HIS A 139 5.28 -3.08 -6.03
N VAL A 140 5.58 -1.97 -6.70
CA VAL A 140 6.93 -1.40 -6.83
C VAL A 140 6.93 -0.05 -6.12
N PHE A 141 7.54 -0.02 -4.94
CA PHE A 141 7.70 1.17 -4.11
C PHE A 141 8.95 1.92 -4.54
N HIS A 142 8.79 3.14 -5.04
CA HIS A 142 9.89 4.02 -5.42
C HIS A 142 10.39 4.77 -4.20
N ARG A 143 11.66 4.56 -3.85
CA ARG A 143 12.29 5.16 -2.67
C ARG A 143 12.65 6.61 -2.94
N ARG A 144 12.50 7.42 -1.90
CA ARG A 144 13.01 8.78 -1.88
C ARG A 144 14.54 8.75 -1.73
N ALA A 145 15.25 9.50 -2.58
CA ALA A 145 16.71 9.56 -2.51
C ALA A 145 17.19 10.44 -1.34
N ALA A 146 16.55 11.59 -1.12
CA ALA A 146 16.77 12.47 0.03
C ALA A 146 15.46 13.05 0.58
N ALA A 147 15.46 13.47 1.85
CA ALA A 147 14.29 14.07 2.48
C ALA A 147 13.84 15.31 1.69
N GLY A 148 12.56 15.34 1.29
CA GLY A 148 11.98 16.43 0.50
C GLY A 148 12.04 16.25 -1.01
N ASP A 149 12.69 15.20 -1.54
CA ASP A 149 12.70 14.94 -2.99
C ASP A 149 11.29 14.59 -3.48
N GLU A 150 10.74 15.40 -4.39
CA GLU A 150 9.52 15.08 -5.11
C GLU A 150 9.88 14.59 -6.52
N VAL A 151 9.88 13.27 -6.69
CA VAL A 151 10.34 12.64 -7.96
C VAL A 151 9.21 12.50 -8.98
N VAL A 152 7.95 12.62 -8.56
CA VAL A 152 6.78 12.29 -9.40
C VAL A 152 6.24 13.52 -10.13
N SER A 153 6.85 13.82 -11.28
CA SER A 153 6.36 14.81 -12.26
C SER A 153 5.33 14.21 -13.23
N LEU A 154 4.64 15.07 -13.99
CA LEU A 154 3.74 14.62 -15.07
C LEU A 154 4.49 13.83 -16.15
N ASP A 155 5.65 14.32 -16.60
CA ASP A 155 6.48 13.63 -17.59
C ASP A 155 6.93 12.24 -17.11
N TRP A 156 7.22 12.10 -15.80
CA TRP A 156 7.54 10.80 -15.23
C TRP A 156 6.33 9.86 -15.32
N VAL A 157 5.14 10.33 -14.89
CA VAL A 157 3.90 9.56 -14.96
C VAL A 157 3.60 9.13 -16.40
N ASP A 158 3.68 10.05 -17.36
CA ASP A 158 3.43 9.77 -18.78
C ASP A 158 4.44 8.77 -19.36
N GLY A 159 5.71 8.90 -18.98
CA GLY A 159 6.76 7.94 -19.34
C GLY A 159 6.47 6.54 -18.82
N ARG A 160 6.00 6.41 -17.57
CA ARG A 160 5.61 5.13 -16.97
C ARG A 160 4.38 4.53 -17.64
N LEU A 161 3.34 5.33 -17.89
CA LEU A 161 2.14 4.90 -18.62
C LEU A 161 2.47 4.44 -20.04
N GLY A 162 3.32 5.19 -20.74
CA GLY A 162 3.81 4.83 -22.07
C GLY A 162 4.59 3.52 -22.09
N LEU A 163 5.45 3.28 -21.08
CA LEU A 163 6.14 2.01 -20.91
C LEU A 163 5.15 0.86 -20.73
N VAL A 164 4.23 0.96 -19.76
CA VAL A 164 3.30 -0.13 -19.46
C VAL A 164 2.34 -0.43 -20.61
N ARG A 165 1.89 0.57 -21.36
CA ARG A 165 1.07 0.35 -22.55
C ARG A 165 1.79 -0.50 -23.60
N ARG A 166 3.10 -0.29 -23.81
CA ARG A 166 3.91 -1.14 -24.70
C ARG A 166 3.98 -2.57 -24.18
N LEU A 167 4.32 -2.73 -22.90
CA LEU A 167 4.42 -4.05 -22.27
C LEU A 167 3.09 -4.83 -22.27
N ALA A 168 1.97 -4.14 -22.07
CA ALA A 168 0.64 -4.77 -22.08
C ALA A 168 0.24 -5.24 -23.49
N GLY A 169 0.60 -4.48 -24.54
CA GLY A 169 0.30 -4.81 -25.93
C GLY A 169 1.09 -6.01 -26.47
N GLU A 170 2.23 -6.35 -25.86
CA GLU A 170 3.15 -7.40 -26.32
C GLU A 170 2.87 -8.80 -25.75
N GLY A 171 1.81 -8.99 -24.94
CA GLY A 171 1.55 -10.30 -24.33
C GLY A 171 0.38 -10.45 -23.36
N GLY A 172 -0.43 -9.40 -23.11
CA GLY A 172 -1.77 -9.52 -22.54
C GLY A 172 -1.92 -10.13 -21.13
N LEU A 173 -0.87 -10.20 -20.31
CA LEU A 173 -0.94 -10.77 -18.95
C LEU A 173 -1.42 -9.76 -17.89
N LEU A 174 -1.16 -8.47 -18.12
CA LEU A 174 -1.49 -7.41 -17.18
C LEU A 174 -2.99 -7.07 -17.26
N ARG A 175 -3.71 -7.27 -16.16
CA ARG A 175 -5.14 -6.90 -16.07
C ARG A 175 -5.33 -5.42 -15.80
N GLN A 176 -4.58 -4.91 -14.82
CA GLN A 176 -4.66 -3.52 -14.38
C GLN A 176 -3.28 -3.02 -13.97
N TYR A 177 -3.00 -1.77 -14.29
CA TYR A 177 -1.87 -1.02 -13.77
C TYR A 177 -2.30 0.34 -13.26
N SER A 178 -1.66 0.79 -12.18
CA SER A 178 -1.90 2.10 -11.59
C SER A 178 -0.63 2.68 -10.96
N ILE A 179 -0.54 4.01 -11.00
CA ILE A 179 0.54 4.80 -10.40
C ILE A 179 -0.05 5.62 -9.26
N TRP A 180 0.57 5.51 -8.09
CA TRP A 180 0.17 6.18 -6.86
C TRP A 180 1.28 7.11 -6.41
N LYS A 181 1.02 8.41 -6.32
CA LYS A 181 1.95 9.44 -5.87
C LYS A 181 1.79 9.66 -4.37
N ASP A 182 2.90 9.74 -3.64
CA ASP A 182 2.92 10.07 -2.21
C ASP A 182 2.19 11.40 -1.94
N VAL A 183 1.28 11.37 -0.97
CA VAL A 183 0.56 12.51 -0.39
C VAL A 183 0.57 12.45 1.13
N THR A 184 1.48 11.66 1.71
CA THR A 184 1.64 11.55 3.16
C THR A 184 1.97 12.94 3.72
N PRO A 185 1.25 13.41 4.75
CA PRO A 185 1.56 14.69 5.37
C PRO A 185 3.01 14.76 5.85
N LYS A 186 3.66 15.91 5.64
CA LYS A 186 5.04 16.14 6.10
C LYS A 186 5.21 15.97 7.61
N ASP A 187 4.15 16.27 8.36
CA ASP A 187 4.04 16.00 9.80
C ASP A 187 3.25 14.69 10.02
N ALA A 188 3.82 13.58 9.57
CA ALA A 188 3.21 12.25 9.73
C ALA A 188 3.07 11.88 11.22
N ASP A 189 3.98 12.37 12.07
CA ASP A 189 3.94 12.15 13.52
C ASP A 189 2.66 12.72 14.13
N ALA A 190 2.24 13.93 13.71
CA ALA A 190 0.96 14.48 14.15
C ALA A 190 -0.24 13.70 13.61
N LEU A 191 -0.19 13.21 12.37
CA LEU A 191 -1.26 12.38 11.79
C LEU A 191 -1.49 11.10 12.59
N PHE A 192 -0.41 10.42 12.97
CA PHE A 192 -0.45 9.11 13.63
C PHE A 192 -0.32 9.17 15.15
N LYS A 193 -0.30 10.36 15.74
CA LYS A 193 -0.18 10.54 17.20
C LYS A 193 -1.26 9.77 17.95
N GLY A 194 -0.84 8.99 18.94
CA GLY A 194 -1.74 8.19 19.78
C GLY A 194 -2.31 6.95 19.08
N THR A 195 -1.78 6.59 17.92
CA THR A 195 -2.14 5.38 17.18
C THR A 195 -1.00 4.36 17.21
N GLN A 196 -1.29 3.10 16.88
CA GLN A 196 -0.28 2.05 16.71
C GLN A 196 0.73 2.34 15.57
N PHE A 197 0.42 3.31 14.71
CA PHE A 197 1.21 3.71 13.54
C PHE A 197 2.26 4.79 13.86
N SER A 198 2.26 5.31 15.10
CA SER A 198 3.19 6.36 15.54
C SER A 198 4.66 5.93 15.56
N GLY A 199 4.95 4.62 15.61
CA GLY A 199 6.31 4.08 15.51
C GLY A 199 6.79 3.83 14.07
N GLY A 200 5.94 4.06 13.06
CA GLY A 200 6.22 3.73 11.68
C GLY A 200 7.00 4.80 10.90
N SER A 201 7.53 4.40 9.74
CA SER A 201 8.24 5.26 8.79
C SER A 201 7.42 5.49 7.52
N TRP A 202 6.91 6.72 7.35
CA TRP A 202 5.87 7.02 6.36
C TRP A 202 6.31 7.91 5.17
N LEU A 203 7.52 8.46 5.21
CA LEU A 203 8.03 9.42 4.20
C LEU A 203 9.18 8.85 3.34
N GLU A 204 9.41 7.53 3.42
CA GLU A 204 10.50 6.84 2.70
C GLU A 204 10.24 6.69 1.18
N PHE A 205 8.99 6.82 0.73
CA PHE A 205 8.60 6.55 -0.65
C PHE A 205 8.04 7.79 -1.34
N THR A 206 8.22 7.88 -2.66
CA THR A 206 7.66 8.95 -3.51
C THR A 206 6.50 8.46 -4.37
N ALA A 207 6.49 7.18 -4.71
CA ALA A 207 5.44 6.56 -5.50
C ALA A 207 5.31 5.07 -5.21
N VAL A 208 4.14 4.52 -5.55
CA VAL A 208 3.91 3.08 -5.67
C VAL A 208 3.31 2.81 -7.03
N GLU A 209 3.94 1.93 -7.80
CA GLU A 209 3.31 1.34 -8.98
C GLU A 209 2.69 0.01 -8.58
N ARG A 210 1.46 -0.25 -9.05
CA ARG A 210 0.73 -1.47 -8.75
C ARG A 210 0.31 -2.13 -10.05
N PHE A 211 0.66 -3.40 -10.19
CA PHE A 211 0.34 -4.27 -11.32
C PHE A 211 -0.51 -5.43 -10.83
N VAL A 212 -1.57 -5.75 -11.56
CA VAL A 212 -2.54 -6.79 -11.20
C VAL A 212 -2.58 -7.84 -12.29
N PHE A 213 -2.50 -9.10 -11.88
CA PHE A 213 -2.48 -10.28 -12.73
C PHE A 213 -3.53 -11.28 -12.26
N ARG A 214 -3.88 -12.23 -13.13
CA ARG A 214 -4.84 -13.28 -12.77
C ARG A 214 -4.29 -14.18 -11.66
N ASN A 215 -3.00 -14.44 -11.65
CA ASN A 215 -2.34 -15.34 -10.71
C ASN A 215 -0.82 -15.06 -10.62
N GLY A 216 -0.16 -15.75 -9.70
CA GLY A 216 1.29 -15.61 -9.46
C GLY A 216 2.17 -16.07 -10.63
N GLU A 217 1.73 -17.02 -11.46
CA GLU A 217 2.52 -17.48 -12.61
C GLU A 217 2.63 -16.39 -13.69
N GLU A 218 1.52 -15.73 -13.99
CA GLU A 218 1.49 -14.60 -14.93
C GLU A 218 2.33 -13.43 -14.39
N ALA A 219 2.21 -13.13 -13.10
CA ALA A 219 2.99 -12.08 -12.44
C ALA A 219 4.49 -12.38 -12.46
N ALA A 220 4.89 -13.61 -12.12
CA ALA A 220 6.29 -14.04 -12.10
C ALA A 220 6.91 -13.99 -13.50
N ARG A 221 6.17 -14.43 -14.52
CA ARG A 221 6.60 -14.31 -15.91
C ARG A 221 6.76 -12.86 -16.32
N PHE A 222 5.74 -12.04 -16.10
CA PHE A 222 5.80 -10.61 -16.43
C PHE A 222 6.97 -9.92 -15.72
N TRP A 223 7.17 -10.21 -14.44
CA TRP A 223 8.24 -9.61 -13.66
C TRP A 223 9.61 -10.00 -14.19
N ARG A 224 9.89 -11.30 -14.35
CA ARG A 224 11.17 -11.78 -14.88
C ARG A 224 11.52 -11.12 -16.22
N ASP A 225 10.55 -11.00 -17.11
CA ASP A 225 10.77 -10.51 -18.47
C ASP A 225 10.94 -8.97 -18.50
N ASN A 226 10.43 -8.22 -17.51
CA ASN A 226 10.32 -6.75 -17.54
C ASN A 226 10.97 -6.00 -16.36
N ARG A 227 11.49 -6.70 -15.35
CA ARG A 227 12.00 -6.12 -14.10
C ARG A 227 13.01 -5.00 -14.32
N ALA A 228 13.94 -5.17 -15.26
CA ALA A 228 14.97 -4.16 -15.55
C ALA A 228 14.37 -2.82 -16.01
N SER A 229 13.33 -2.86 -16.85
CA SER A 229 12.63 -1.68 -17.36
C SER A 229 11.74 -1.03 -16.31
N ILE A 230 11.19 -1.83 -15.38
CA ILE A 230 10.24 -1.35 -14.38
C ILE A 230 10.94 -0.82 -13.12
N ALA A 231 11.75 -1.63 -12.45
CA ALA A 231 12.36 -1.27 -11.16
C ALA A 231 13.66 -0.45 -11.28
N GLY A 232 14.26 -0.39 -12.48
CA GLY A 232 15.52 0.32 -12.68
C GLY A 232 16.67 -0.27 -11.86
N SER A 233 17.53 0.60 -11.31
CA SER A 233 18.73 0.22 -10.56
C SER A 233 18.45 -0.49 -9.23
N ARG A 234 19.48 -1.13 -8.66
CA ARG A 234 19.41 -1.69 -7.30
C ARG A 234 19.19 -0.56 -6.28
N ASN A 235 18.40 -0.80 -5.24
CA ASN A 235 18.09 0.12 -4.13
C ASN A 235 17.21 1.34 -4.46
N SER A 236 16.86 1.62 -5.72
CA SER A 236 15.90 2.69 -6.05
C SER A 236 14.45 2.30 -5.77
N THR A 237 14.17 0.99 -5.73
CA THR A 237 12.84 0.46 -5.49
C THR A 237 12.84 -0.65 -4.46
N TYR A 238 11.69 -0.87 -3.83
CA TYR A 238 11.36 -2.08 -3.09
C TYR A 238 10.18 -2.77 -3.78
N VAL A 239 10.28 -4.06 -4.05
CA VAL A 239 9.29 -4.79 -4.85
C VAL A 239 8.68 -5.91 -4.04
N VAL A 240 7.36 -6.02 -4.06
CA VAL A 240 6.66 -7.14 -3.43
C VAL A 240 5.59 -7.65 -4.35
N GLY A 241 5.34 -8.95 -4.31
CA GLY A 241 4.23 -9.55 -5.03
C GLY A 241 3.61 -10.65 -4.21
N GLY A 242 2.27 -10.71 -4.21
CA GLY A 242 1.50 -11.66 -3.46
C GLY A 242 0.11 -11.90 -4.00
N THR A 243 -0.44 -13.04 -3.63
CA THR A 243 -1.86 -13.30 -3.75
C THR A 243 -2.60 -12.38 -2.80
N ALA A 244 -3.64 -11.75 -3.32
CA ALA A 244 -4.47 -10.86 -2.55
C ALA A 244 -5.54 -11.62 -1.80
N SER A 245 -5.72 -11.23 -0.54
CA SER A 245 -6.86 -11.60 0.28
C SER A 245 -7.66 -10.34 0.59
N VAL A 246 -8.90 -10.31 0.11
CA VAL A 246 -9.80 -9.17 0.29
C VAL A 246 -10.62 -9.34 1.57
N ALA A 247 -10.61 -8.33 2.44
CA ALA A 247 -11.39 -8.36 3.66
C ALA A 247 -12.72 -7.62 3.56
N ILE A 248 -12.71 -6.49 2.85
CA ILE A 248 -13.79 -5.48 2.76
C ILE A 248 -13.76 -4.94 1.34
#